data_AF-F8Q570-F1
#
_entry.id   AF-F8Q570-F1
#
_cell.length_a   1.000
_cell.length_b   1.000
_cell.length_c   1.000
_cell.angle_alpha   90.00
_cell.angle_beta   90.00
_cell.angle_gamma   90.00
#
_symmetry.space_group_name_H-M   'P 1'
#
loop_
_entity.id
_entity.type
_entity.pdbx_description
1 polymer ?
#
loop_
_entity_poly.entity_id
_entity_poly.type
_entity_poly.pdbx_seq_one_letter_code
_entity_poly.pdbx_strand_id
1 'polypeptide(L)'
;YSVQYPILSMVAHDYLAIQGSSLASERAFSSAGRTGTVARNQLLPETFEALQMVKNAYKCNNQELVTLAHTRTHYKEDVEGVVTP
;
A
#
# COMPACT_ATOMS: atom_id res chain seq x y z
N TYR A 1 -17.58 -11.51 -21.25
CA TYR A 1 -18.69 -10.54 -21.41
C TYR A 1 -18.23 -9.12 -21.79
N SER A 2 -16.95 -8.86 -22.10
CA SER A 2 -16.46 -7.50 -22.43
C SER A 2 -16.52 -7.13 -23.92
N VAL A 3 -16.70 -8.11 -24.83
CA VAL A 3 -16.60 -7.89 -26.29
C VAL A 3 -17.79 -7.10 -26.84
N GLN A 4 -18.94 -7.11 -26.16
CA GLN A 4 -20.17 -6.50 -26.66
C GLN A 4 -20.27 -4.99 -26.38
N TYR A 5 -19.62 -4.50 -25.32
CA TYR A 5 -19.59 -3.07 -24.96
C TYR A 5 -18.23 -2.69 -24.38
N PRO A 6 -17.17 -2.58 -25.22
CA PRO A 6 -15.80 -2.39 -24.73
C PRO A 6 -15.63 -1.07 -23.96
N ILE A 7 -16.25 0.01 -24.42
CA ILE A 7 -16.14 1.34 -23.79
C ILE A 7 -16.88 1.37 -22.45
N LEU A 8 -18.11 0.87 -22.40
CA LEU A 8 -18.90 0.83 -21.16
C LEU A 8 -18.27 -0.12 -20.13
N SER A 9 -17.73 -1.24 -20.58
CA SER A 9 -17.00 -2.18 -19.71
C SER A 9 -15.76 -1.53 -19.10
N MET A 10 -15.02 -0.71 -19.86
CA MET A 10 -13.84 0.00 -19.36
C MET A 10 -14.23 1.02 -18.27
N VAL A 11 -15.22 1.85 -18.56
CA VAL A 11 -15.75 2.84 -17.60
C VAL A 11 -16.30 2.14 -16.35
N ALA A 12 -17.07 1.07 -16.50
CA ALA A 12 -17.59 0.32 -15.37
C ALA A 12 -16.46 -0.27 -14.50
N HIS A 13 -15.37 -0.76 -15.09
CA HIS A 13 -14.22 -1.25 -14.33
C HIS A 13 -13.54 -0.14 -13.52
N ASP A 14 -13.36 1.04 -14.09
CA ASP A 14 -12.73 2.16 -13.40
C ASP A 14 -13.58 2.64 -12.22
N TYR A 15 -14.89 2.81 -12.41
CA TYR A 15 -15.78 3.33 -11.37
C TYR A 15 -16.15 2.30 -10.30
N LEU A 16 -16.36 1.03 -10.67
CA LEU A 16 -16.71 -0.02 -9.70
C LEU A 16 -15.50 -0.44 -8.85
N ALA A 17 -14.28 -0.21 -9.33
CA ALA A 17 -13.06 -0.42 -8.55
C ALA A 17 -12.88 0.63 -7.43
N ILE A 18 -13.55 1.79 -7.53
CA ILE A 18 -13.51 2.81 -6.49
C ILE A 18 -14.34 2.31 -5.30
N GLN A 19 -13.66 2.05 -4.19
CA GLN A 19 -14.32 1.65 -2.96
C GLN A 19 -15.21 2.81 -2.46
N GLY A 20 -16.54 2.63 -2.50
CA GLY A 20 -17.51 3.63 -2.01
C GLY A 20 -17.57 3.79 -0.48
N SER A 21 -16.69 3.12 0.27
CA SER A 21 -16.65 3.15 1.74
C SER A 21 -15.23 3.09 2.28
N SER A 22 -15.02 3.58 3.49
CA SER A 22 -13.71 3.55 4.15
C SER A 22 -13.28 2.16 4.64
N LEU A 23 -14.11 1.13 4.45
CA LEU A 23 -13.90 -0.23 4.98
C LEU A 23 -12.58 -0.87 4.56
N ALA A 24 -12.09 -0.57 3.34
CA ALA A 24 -10.80 -1.06 2.87
C ALA A 24 -9.65 -0.46 3.70
N SER A 25 -9.70 0.85 3.95
CA SER A 25 -8.75 1.57 4.79
C SER A 25 -8.84 1.12 6.25
N GLU A 26 -10.05 0.99 6.81
CA GLU A 26 -10.26 0.51 8.18
C GLU A 26 -9.77 -0.93 8.38
N ARG A 27 -9.98 -1.82 7.39
CA ARG A 27 -9.44 -3.18 7.42
C ARG A 27 -7.91 -3.17 7.36
N ALA A 28 -7.33 -2.34 6.50
CA ALA A 28 -5.88 -2.19 6.41
C ALA A 28 -5.31 -1.67 7.75
N PHE A 29 -5.87 -0.60 8.31
CA PHE A 29 -5.47 -0.01 9.59
C PHE A 29 -5.73 -0.94 10.77
N SER A 30 -6.83 -1.68 10.82
CA SER A 30 -7.09 -2.67 11.87
C SER A 30 -6.09 -3.82 11.80
N SER A 31 -5.79 -4.32 10.59
CA SER A 31 -4.80 -5.39 10.40
C SER A 31 -3.37 -4.94 10.71
N ALA A 32 -3.04 -3.68 10.37
CA ALA A 32 -1.77 -3.05 10.71
C ALA A 32 -1.70 -2.77 12.21
N GLY A 33 -2.77 -2.26 12.82
CA GLY A 33 -2.89 -2.03 14.26
C GLY A 33 -2.69 -3.32 15.06
N ARG A 34 -3.28 -4.44 14.63
CA ARG A 34 -3.05 -5.77 15.22
C ARG A 34 -1.60 -6.26 15.09
N THR A 35 -0.88 -5.79 14.07
CA THR A 35 0.56 -6.08 13.90
C THR A 35 1.44 -5.07 14.66
N GLY A 36 0.92 -3.87 14.93
CA GLY A 36 1.61 -2.74 15.52
C GLY A 36 1.52 -2.68 17.04
N THR A 37 0.45 -3.15 17.66
CA THR A 37 0.32 -3.17 19.12
C THR A 37 0.73 -4.53 19.70
N VAL A 38 1.59 -4.47 20.72
CA VAL A 38 2.12 -5.55 21.56
C VAL A 38 3.29 -6.38 20.98
N ALA A 39 3.42 -6.53 19.65
CA ALA A 39 4.41 -7.48 19.08
C ALA A 39 5.78 -6.88 18.67
N ARG A 40 6.02 -5.57 18.81
CA ARG A 40 7.29 -4.94 18.39
C ARG A 40 8.05 -4.31 19.54
N ASN A 41 9.10 -5.00 19.98
CA ASN A 41 10.27 -4.32 20.53
C ASN A 41 10.86 -3.42 19.43
N GLN A 42 10.56 -2.12 19.48
CA GLN A 42 11.38 -1.05 18.90
C GLN A 42 11.68 -1.11 17.38
N LEU A 43 10.74 -1.54 16.53
CA LEU A 43 10.92 -1.30 15.09
C LEU A 43 10.64 0.16 14.75
N LEU A 44 11.51 0.77 13.95
CA LEU A 44 11.26 2.08 13.39
C LEU A 44 9.99 2.06 12.51
N PRO A 45 9.20 3.15 12.52
CA PRO A 45 7.98 3.27 11.72
C PRO A 45 8.18 2.96 10.23
N GLU A 46 9.35 3.31 9.70
CA GLU A 46 9.74 3.05 8.32
C GLU A 46 9.88 1.55 8.02
N THR A 47 10.58 0.81 8.87
CA THR A 47 10.72 -0.65 8.74
C THR A 47 9.37 -1.34 8.85
N PHE A 48 8.46 -0.79 9.66
CA PHE A 48 7.10 -1.27 9.78
C PHE A 48 6.28 -1.02 8.50
N GLU A 49 6.37 0.19 7.92
CA GLU A 49 5.71 0.55 6.65
C GLU A 49 6.15 -0.40 5.52
N ALA A 50 7.46 -0.54 5.32
CA ALA A 50 8.03 -1.42 4.30
C ALA A 50 7.55 -2.86 4.47
N LEU A 51 7.49 -3.36 5.71
CA LEU A 51 7.02 -4.72 5.96
C LEU A 51 5.51 -4.88 5.69
N GLN A 52 4.68 -3.91 6.02
CA GLN A 52 3.25 -3.97 5.68
C GLN A 52 3.05 -3.93 4.17
N MET A 53 3.84 -3.15 3.43
CA MET A 53 3.81 -3.12 1.96
C MET A 53 4.19 -4.48 1.37
N VAL A 54 5.29 -5.08 1.82
CA VAL A 54 5.74 -6.41 1.38
C VAL A 54 4.68 -7.48 1.70
N LYS A 55 4.11 -7.46 2.92
CA LYS A 55 3.02 -8.37 3.32
C LYS A 55 1.81 -8.23 2.40
N ASN A 56 1.42 -7.01 2.06
CA ASN A 56 0.29 -6.75 1.17
C ASN A 56 0.56 -7.21 -0.26
N ALA A 57 1.78 -6.98 -0.78
CA ALA A 57 2.17 -7.39 -2.12
C ALA A 57 2.15 -8.92 -2.29
N TYR A 58 2.66 -9.66 -1.30
CA TYR A 58 2.56 -11.13 -1.29
C TYR A 58 1.12 -11.63 -1.22
N LYS A 59 0.23 -10.92 -0.51
CA LYS A 59 -1.19 -11.28 -0.43
C LYS A 59 -1.93 -11.03 -1.75
N CYS A 60 -1.53 -10.01 -2.50
CA CYS A 60 -2.15 -9.62 -3.76
C CYS A 60 -1.47 -10.20 -5.01
N ASN A 61 -0.47 -11.09 -4.88
CA ASN A 61 0.34 -11.63 -5.99
C ASN A 61 0.92 -10.57 -6.95
N ASN A 62 1.14 -9.35 -6.46
CA ASN A 62 1.58 -8.21 -7.28
C ASN A 62 3.02 -7.83 -6.94
N GLN A 63 3.98 -8.36 -7.70
CA GLN A 63 5.42 -8.09 -7.53
C GLN A 63 5.81 -6.62 -7.76
N GLU A 64 5.09 -5.88 -8.62
CA GLU A 64 5.41 -4.49 -8.94
C GLU A 64 5.32 -3.53 -7.74
N LEU A 65 4.41 -3.80 -6.80
CA LEU A 65 4.25 -3.01 -5.58
C LEU A 65 5.44 -3.16 -4.63
N VAL A 66 6.16 -4.29 -4.70
CA VAL A 66 7.41 -4.51 -3.95
C VAL A 66 8.50 -3.59 -4.50
N THR A 67 8.64 -3.50 -5.82
CA THR A 67 9.65 -2.67 -6.48
C THR A 67 9.41 -1.18 -6.20
N LEU A 68 8.15 -0.72 -6.20
CA LEU A 68 7.80 0.66 -5.84
C LEU A 68 8.04 0.98 -4.36
N ALA A 69 7.89 0.00 -3.46
CA ALA A 69 8.25 0.17 -2.06
C ALA A 69 9.78 0.39 -1.89
N HIS A 70 10.59 -0.35 -2.65
CA HIS A 70 12.06 -0.24 -2.63
C HIS A 70 12.56 1.08 -3.25
N THR A 71 11.89 1.61 -4.28
CA THR A 71 12.26 2.92 -4.83
C THR A 71 11.81 4.05 -3.91
N ARG A 72 10.64 3.94 -3.27
CA ARG A 72 10.15 4.95 -2.30
C ARG A 72 11.03 5.08 -1.07
N THR A 73 11.65 4.01 -0.59
CA THR A 73 12.68 4.08 0.47
C THR A 73 13.92 4.83 0.00
N HIS A 74 14.32 4.66 -1.26
CA HIS A 74 15.52 5.29 -1.83
C HIS A 74 15.37 6.81 -2.08
N TYR A 75 14.15 7.34 -2.23
CA TYR A 75 13.90 8.78 -2.35
C TYR A 75 13.66 9.48 -1.00
N LYS A 76 13.42 8.75 0.10
CA LYS A 76 13.24 9.35 1.43
C LYS A 76 14.57 9.66 2.12
N GLU A 77 15.60 8.83 1.89
CA GLU A 77 16.95 9.05 2.43
C GLU A 77 17.60 10.34 1.89
N ASP A 78 17.25 10.77 0.67
CA ASP A 78 17.80 11.99 0.05
C ASP A 78 17.15 13.30 0.55
N VAL A 79 15.95 13.25 1.16
CA VAL A 79 15.21 14.45 1.60
C VAL A 79 15.42 14.82 3.06
N GLU A 80 15.90 13.89 3.91
CA GLU A 80 16.25 14.17 5.31
C GLU A 80 17.71 14.60 5.51
N GLY A 81 18.48 14.79 4.43
CA GLY A 81 19.87 15.28 4.48
C GLY A 81 20.03 16.81 4.49
N VAL A 82 18.94 17.58 4.40
CA VAL A 82 18.99 19.06 4.34
C VAL A 82 17.96 19.64 5.32
N VAL A 83 18.33 19.73 6.60
CA VAL A 83 18.00 20.83 7.53
C VAL A 83 18.56 20.49 8.93
N THR A 84 19.77 20.98 9.20
CA THR A 84 20.28 21.44 10.50
C THR A 84 21.26 22.56 10.19
N PRO A 85 21.23 23.72 10.86
CA PRO A 85 21.60 23.83 12.27
C PRO A 85 20.43 24.01 13.24
#